data_AF-A0A1G9GMP4-F1
#
_entry.id   AF-A0A1G9GMP4-F1
#
_cell.length_a   1.000
_cell.length_b   1.000
_cell.length_c   1.000
_cell.angle_alpha   90.00
_cell.angle_beta   90.00
_cell.angle_gamma   90.00
#
_symmetry.space_group_name_H-M   'P 1'
#
loop_
_entity.id
_entity.type
_entity.pdbx_description
1 polymer ?
#
loop_
_entity_poly.entity_id
_entity_poly.type
_entity_poly.pdbx_seq_one_letter_code
_entity_poly.pdbx_strand_id
1 'polypeptide(L)'
;MGYQTDFVGYLQILPELNEDERELVTRISGSVFVDRRETGVRALDNDNAAVLALQRTAPRGWSNWSACPQGCCLSYDGGDKANHMVPWLKFLMSTYLTPGAAASGRDGFETFTCDHVANGMVVGSRRDNRELYSITARDNDIEVELLWPGVKDWSSYPPLAYQAEIDRFRQWVVDQPAVDTPEDWPRWS
;
A
#
# COMPACT_ATOMS: atom_id res chain seq x y z
N MET A 1 -20.12 -4.93 6.51
CA MET A 1 -19.00 -5.17 7.44
C MET A 1 -17.77 -5.47 6.60
N GLY A 2 -16.68 -4.73 6.75
CA GLY A 2 -15.45 -4.99 6.02
C GLY A 2 -14.63 -6.04 6.75
N TYR A 3 -14.13 -7.05 6.04
CA TYR A 3 -13.22 -8.02 6.61
C TYR A 3 -11.89 -7.33 6.96
N GLN A 4 -11.47 -7.45 8.21
CA GLN A 4 -10.17 -6.94 8.67
C GLN A 4 -9.13 -8.04 8.50
N THR A 5 -7.96 -7.68 7.99
CA THR A 5 -6.82 -8.59 7.80
C THR A 5 -5.60 -7.91 8.39
N ASP A 6 -4.85 -8.64 9.21
CA ASP A 6 -3.56 -8.20 9.72
C ASP A 6 -2.47 -8.70 8.77
N PHE A 7 -1.50 -7.86 8.45
CA PHE A 7 -0.38 -8.24 7.59
C PHE A 7 0.96 -8.11 8.32
N VAL A 8 1.90 -8.99 7.98
CA VAL A 8 3.29 -8.94 8.45
C VAL A 8 4.25 -9.22 7.30
N GLY A 9 5.42 -8.58 7.32
CA GLY A 9 6.44 -8.71 6.29
C GLY A 9 6.57 -7.46 5.41
N TYR A 10 7.39 -7.56 4.38
CA TYR A 10 7.67 -6.48 3.45
C TYR A 10 8.20 -7.04 2.11
N LEU A 11 8.16 -6.20 1.08
CA LEU A 11 8.79 -6.44 -0.22
C LEU A 11 9.98 -5.51 -0.35
N GLN A 12 11.18 -6.04 -0.53
CA GLN A 12 12.37 -5.28 -0.87
C GLN A 12 12.28 -4.77 -2.31
N ILE A 13 12.70 -3.52 -2.54
CA ILE A 13 12.77 -2.87 -3.85
C ILE A 13 14.23 -2.58 -4.16
N LEU A 14 14.69 -3.02 -5.35
CA LEU A 14 16.05 -2.77 -5.86
C LEU A 14 16.01 -2.40 -7.36
N PRO A 15 16.58 -1.26 -7.80
CA PRO A 15 17.14 -0.18 -6.99
C PRO A 15 16.11 0.45 -6.04
N GLU A 16 16.57 1.21 -5.04
CA GLU A 16 15.68 1.89 -4.09
C GLU A 16 14.83 2.95 -4.80
N LEU A 17 13.60 3.17 -4.31
CA LEU A 17 12.71 4.22 -4.82
C LEU A 17 13.30 5.61 -4.56
N ASN A 18 13.22 6.49 -5.55
CA ASN A 18 13.58 7.89 -5.39
C ASN A 18 12.51 8.67 -4.58
N GLU A 19 12.73 9.96 -4.34
CA GLU A 19 11.80 10.81 -3.56
C GLU A 19 10.40 10.88 -4.19
N ASP A 20 10.30 11.12 -5.49
CA ASP A 20 9.02 11.32 -6.18
C ASP A 20 8.20 10.02 -6.24
N GLU A 21 8.88 8.89 -6.47
CA GLU A 21 8.27 7.56 -6.44
C GLU A 21 7.75 7.22 -5.03
N ARG A 22 8.54 7.50 -3.98
CA ARG A 22 8.13 7.31 -2.58
C ARG A 22 6.92 8.18 -2.23
N GLU A 23 6.96 9.46 -2.59
CA GLU A 23 5.87 10.39 -2.32
C GLU A 23 4.58 9.91 -3.01
N LEU A 24 4.68 9.48 -4.27
CA LEU A 24 3.53 8.95 -5.01
C LEU A 24 2.93 7.72 -4.32
N VAL A 25 3.75 6.70 -4.00
CA VAL A 25 3.28 5.48 -3.35
C VAL A 25 2.59 5.80 -2.02
N THR A 26 3.21 6.65 -1.21
CA THR A 26 2.69 7.06 0.11
C THR A 26 1.37 7.82 -0.02
N ARG A 27 1.28 8.75 -0.99
CA ARG A 27 0.07 9.52 -1.31
C ARG A 27 -1.07 8.64 -1.80
N ILE A 28 -0.77 7.63 -2.62
CA ILE A 28 -1.76 6.63 -3.09
C ILE A 28 -2.27 5.81 -1.90
N SER A 29 -1.41 5.42 -0.95
CA SER A 29 -1.85 4.69 0.25
C SER A 29 -2.86 5.48 1.08
N GLY A 30 -2.61 6.79 1.26
CA GLY A 30 -3.47 7.68 2.04
C GLY A 30 -4.80 8.10 1.37
N SER A 31 -5.09 7.65 0.15
CA SER A 31 -6.29 8.09 -0.60
C SER A 31 -7.22 6.94 -1.00
N VAL A 32 -8.54 7.16 -0.84
CA VAL A 32 -9.54 6.21 -1.31
C VAL A 32 -9.78 6.42 -2.81
N PHE A 33 -9.52 5.40 -3.63
CA PHE A 33 -9.94 5.41 -5.02
C PHE A 33 -11.32 4.78 -5.16
N VAL A 34 -12.35 5.60 -4.96
CA VAL A 34 -13.73 5.27 -5.33
C VAL A 34 -14.05 6.03 -6.61
N ASP A 35 -14.25 5.29 -7.70
CA ASP A 35 -14.81 5.70 -9.00
C ASP A 35 -15.11 7.21 -9.10
N ARG A 36 -14.06 8.01 -9.34
CA ARG A 36 -14.16 9.46 -9.46
C ARG A 36 -14.76 9.77 -10.83
N ARG A 37 -16.06 9.49 -10.99
CA ARG A 37 -16.83 10.00 -12.13
C ARG A 37 -16.77 11.52 -12.08
N GLU A 38 -16.30 12.07 -13.19
CA GLU A 38 -16.06 13.48 -13.48
C GLU A 38 -17.14 14.42 -12.93
N THR A 39 -16.97 14.94 -11.72
CA THR A 39 -17.76 16.08 -11.23
C THR A 39 -16.89 16.99 -10.38
N GLY A 40 -15.97 17.70 -11.04
CA GLY A 40 -15.23 18.77 -10.38
C GLY A 40 -14.10 19.30 -11.25
N VAL A 41 -14.39 20.30 -12.07
CA VAL A 41 -13.39 21.10 -12.79
C VAL A 41 -12.60 21.89 -11.73
N ARG A 42 -11.52 21.31 -11.21
CA ARG A 42 -10.43 22.09 -10.61
C ARG A 42 -9.38 22.27 -11.70
N ALA A 43 -8.85 23.49 -11.83
CA ALA A 43 -7.73 23.77 -12.71
C ALA A 43 -6.61 22.76 -12.41
N LEU A 44 -6.42 21.81 -13.32
CA LEU A 44 -5.40 20.80 -13.19
C LEU A 44 -4.08 21.42 -13.64
N ASP A 45 -3.10 21.43 -12.74
CA ASP A 45 -1.72 21.53 -13.16
C ASP A 45 -1.43 20.38 -14.15
N ASN A 46 -0.68 20.66 -15.22
CA ASN A 46 -0.39 19.66 -16.25
C ASN A 46 0.29 18.40 -15.66
N ASP A 47 1.10 18.59 -14.62
CA ASP A 47 1.79 17.52 -13.89
C ASP A 47 0.80 16.52 -13.24
N ASN A 48 -0.37 17.00 -12.83
CA ASN A 48 -1.42 16.15 -12.26
C ASN A 48 -2.27 15.44 -13.33
N ALA A 49 -2.30 15.94 -14.56
CA ALA A 49 -3.12 15.34 -15.62
C ALA A 49 -2.60 13.96 -16.04
N ALA A 50 -1.27 13.79 -16.15
CA ALA A 50 -0.64 12.52 -16.48
C ALA A 50 -0.86 11.46 -15.38
N VAL A 51 -0.68 11.86 -14.12
CA VAL A 51 -0.97 11.03 -12.94
C VAL A 51 -2.43 10.58 -12.91
N LEU A 52 -3.36 11.52 -13.09
CA LEU A 52 -4.79 11.19 -13.12
C LEU A 52 -5.15 10.26 -14.28
N ALA A 53 -4.51 10.40 -15.44
CA ALA A 53 -4.76 9.52 -16.58
C ALA A 53 -4.40 8.06 -16.26
N LEU A 54 -3.24 7.83 -15.62
CA LEU A 54 -2.84 6.48 -15.18
C LEU A 54 -3.74 5.96 -14.05
N GLN A 55 -4.08 6.82 -13.09
CA GLN A 55 -4.95 6.46 -11.96
C GLN A 55 -6.39 6.09 -12.36
N ARG A 56 -6.87 6.45 -13.55
CA ARG A 56 -8.17 5.98 -14.07
C ARG A 56 -8.24 4.46 -14.21
N THR A 57 -7.08 3.81 -14.34
CA THR A 57 -6.97 2.34 -14.43
C THR A 57 -6.68 1.68 -13.09
N ALA A 58 -6.59 2.47 -12.00
CA ALA A 58 -6.27 1.96 -10.68
C ALA A 58 -7.38 1.03 -10.14
N PRO A 59 -7.01 0.01 -9.34
CA PRO A 59 -7.98 -0.82 -8.64
C PRO A 59 -8.89 0.02 -7.74
N ARG A 60 -10.13 -0.45 -7.53
CA ARG A 60 -11.05 0.19 -6.59
C ARG A 60 -10.60 -0.04 -5.15
N GLY A 61 -10.80 0.95 -4.29
CA GLY A 61 -10.53 0.85 -2.86
C GLY A 61 -9.20 1.47 -2.45
N TRP A 62 -8.62 0.96 -1.37
CA TRP A 62 -7.38 1.44 -0.77
C TRP A 62 -6.21 0.58 -1.22
N SER A 63 -5.06 1.21 -1.47
CA SER A 63 -3.82 0.50 -1.83
C SER A 63 -3.29 -0.33 -0.67
N ASN A 64 -3.24 0.31 0.51
CA ASN A 64 -2.65 -0.23 1.72
C ASN A 64 -1.16 -0.60 1.62
N TRP A 65 -0.47 -0.14 0.58
CA TRP A 65 0.97 -0.25 0.42
C TRP A 65 1.64 1.09 0.68
N SER A 66 2.57 1.10 1.62
CA SER A 66 3.42 2.24 1.90
C SER A 66 4.88 1.92 1.58
N ALA A 67 5.61 2.91 1.06
CA ALA A 67 7.05 2.83 0.95
C ALA A 67 7.70 3.18 2.30
N CYS A 68 8.83 2.55 2.63
CA CYS A 68 9.62 2.98 3.77
C CYS A 68 10.29 4.35 3.48
N PRO A 69 10.71 5.09 4.53
CA PRO A 69 11.37 6.38 4.35
C PRO A 69 12.63 6.31 3.49
N GLN A 70 13.30 5.16 3.41
CA GLN A 70 14.50 4.97 2.58
C GLN A 70 14.20 4.52 1.15
N GLY A 71 12.95 4.14 0.83
CA GLY A 71 12.57 3.66 -0.50
C GLY A 71 13.02 2.23 -0.81
N CYS A 72 13.64 1.54 0.14
CA CYS A 72 14.17 0.19 -0.05
C CYS A 72 13.12 -0.92 0.13
N CYS A 73 11.91 -0.62 0.61
CA CYS A 73 10.84 -1.61 0.74
C CYS A 73 9.41 -1.04 0.70
N LEU A 74 8.47 -1.93 0.37
CA LEU A 74 7.03 -1.73 0.48
C LEU A 74 6.45 -2.62 1.59
N SER A 75 5.57 -2.07 2.41
CA SER A 75 4.87 -2.81 3.47
C SER A 75 3.42 -2.38 3.61
N TYR A 76 2.65 -3.15 4.37
CA TYR A 76 1.29 -2.78 4.74
C TYR A 76 1.29 -1.48 5.57
N ASP A 77 0.41 -0.54 5.22
CA ASP A 77 0.30 0.77 5.86
C ASP A 77 -0.51 0.78 7.17
N GLY A 78 -1.10 -0.36 7.56
CA GLY A 78 -1.94 -0.46 8.74
C GLY A 78 -3.39 -0.02 8.53
N GLY A 79 -3.76 0.44 7.32
CA GLY A 79 -5.08 0.95 6.99
C GLY A 79 -6.16 -0.14 6.88
N ASP A 80 -7.42 0.24 7.10
CA ASP A 80 -8.52 -0.72 7.05
C ASP A 80 -8.86 -1.17 5.62
N LYS A 81 -9.59 -2.29 5.50
CA LYS A 81 -10.16 -2.80 4.24
C LYS A 81 -9.13 -3.16 3.16
N ALA A 82 -7.99 -3.71 3.57
CA ALA A 82 -6.89 -4.21 2.73
C ALA A 82 -7.22 -5.45 1.84
N ASN A 83 -8.46 -5.57 1.38
CA ASN A 83 -8.93 -6.66 0.50
C ASN A 83 -8.38 -6.57 -0.93
N HIS A 84 -7.70 -5.47 -1.26
CA HIS A 84 -7.21 -5.19 -2.62
C HIS A 84 -5.68 -5.04 -2.69
N MET A 85 -4.93 -5.49 -1.67
CA MET A 85 -3.46 -5.39 -1.68
C MET A 85 -2.84 -6.03 -2.91
N VAL A 86 -3.31 -7.18 -3.37
CA VAL A 86 -2.74 -7.85 -4.56
C VAL A 86 -3.02 -7.07 -5.86
N PRO A 87 -4.28 -6.71 -6.20
CA PRO A 87 -4.54 -5.83 -7.34
C PRO A 87 -3.74 -4.52 -7.31
N TRP A 88 -3.61 -3.90 -6.14
CA TRP A 88 -2.86 -2.66 -5.99
C TRP A 88 -1.36 -2.83 -6.17
N LEU A 89 -0.78 -3.90 -5.63
CA LEU A 89 0.63 -4.22 -5.84
C LEU A 89 0.93 -4.38 -7.33
N LYS A 90 0.11 -5.17 -8.04
CA LYS A 90 0.24 -5.36 -9.49
C LYS A 90 0.13 -4.04 -10.25
N PHE A 91 -0.83 -3.20 -9.88
CA PHE A 91 -0.99 -1.88 -10.48
C PHE A 91 0.21 -0.98 -10.24
N LEU A 92 0.71 -0.87 -9.00
CA LEU A 92 1.90 -0.07 -8.68
C LEU A 92 3.09 -0.52 -9.52
N MET A 93 3.32 -1.84 -9.59
CA MET A 93 4.41 -2.43 -10.36
C MET A 93 4.30 -2.12 -11.84
N SER A 94 3.18 -2.47 -12.47
CA SER A 94 2.98 -2.28 -13.92
C SER A 94 2.86 -0.82 -14.34
N THR A 95 2.57 0.09 -13.42
CA THR A 95 2.28 1.49 -13.75
C THR A 95 3.45 2.40 -13.43
N TYR A 96 4.17 2.16 -12.33
CA TYR A 96 5.15 3.11 -11.81
C TYR A 96 6.53 2.50 -11.52
N LEU A 97 6.64 1.21 -11.18
CA LEU A 97 7.86 0.73 -10.53
C LEU A 97 8.76 -0.13 -11.43
N THR A 98 8.19 -1.07 -12.16
CA THR A 98 8.99 -2.13 -12.80
C THR A 98 9.41 -1.77 -14.22
N PRO A 99 10.47 -2.39 -14.77
CA PRO A 99 10.84 -2.23 -16.18
C PRO A 99 9.63 -2.37 -17.12
N GLY A 100 9.44 -1.36 -17.98
CA GLY A 100 8.29 -1.30 -18.90
C GLY A 100 6.99 -0.80 -18.27
N ALA A 101 7.06 -0.22 -17.06
CA ALA A 101 5.91 0.42 -16.42
C ALA A 101 5.31 1.54 -17.29
N ALA A 102 4.00 1.75 -17.18
CA ALA A 102 3.26 2.70 -18.02
C ALA A 102 3.68 4.18 -17.87
N ALA A 103 4.32 4.54 -16.75
CA ALA A 103 4.90 5.86 -16.52
C ALA A 103 6.26 6.06 -17.21
N SER A 104 6.95 4.98 -17.61
CA SER A 104 8.29 5.02 -18.18
C SER A 104 8.34 5.87 -19.45
N GLY A 105 9.14 6.93 -19.44
CA GLY A 105 9.35 7.81 -20.60
C GLY A 105 8.13 8.64 -21.01
N ARG A 106 7.16 8.82 -20.09
CA ARG A 106 5.95 9.61 -20.31
C ARG A 106 6.11 11.01 -19.73
N ASP A 107 5.59 12.02 -20.43
CA ASP A 107 5.53 13.39 -19.93
C ASP A 107 4.84 13.45 -18.54
N GLY A 108 5.46 14.17 -17.60
CA GLY A 108 5.03 14.27 -16.20
C GLY A 108 5.56 13.15 -15.28
N PHE A 109 6.41 12.26 -15.80
CA PHE A 109 7.09 11.18 -15.05
C PHE A 109 8.59 11.12 -15.35
N GLU A 110 9.21 12.25 -15.69
CA GLU A 110 10.61 12.33 -16.11
C GLU A 110 11.58 11.89 -15.00
N THR A 111 11.16 11.99 -13.74
CA THR A 111 11.93 11.57 -12.57
C THR A 111 11.71 10.11 -12.21
N PHE A 112 10.73 9.41 -12.81
CA PHE A 112 10.46 8.02 -12.52
C PHE A 112 11.43 7.12 -13.26
N THR A 113 12.13 6.27 -12.52
CA THR A 113 13.16 5.37 -13.04
C THR A 113 12.55 4.12 -13.67
N CYS A 114 11.46 3.62 -13.09
CA CYS A 114 10.74 2.45 -13.59
C CYS A 114 11.65 1.23 -13.84
N ASP A 115 12.72 1.04 -13.06
CA ASP A 115 13.69 -0.03 -13.25
C ASP A 115 13.78 -0.97 -12.03
N HIS A 116 12.81 -0.88 -11.13
CA HIS A 116 12.82 -1.58 -9.86
C HIS A 116 12.44 -3.06 -9.98
N VAL A 117 13.04 -3.85 -9.10
CA VAL A 117 12.75 -5.26 -8.87
C VAL A 117 12.24 -5.41 -7.44
N ALA A 118 11.03 -5.93 -7.31
CA ALA A 118 10.40 -6.26 -6.04
C ALA A 118 10.63 -7.73 -5.70
N ASN A 119 11.15 -7.98 -4.50
CA ASN A 119 11.40 -9.31 -3.95
C ASN A 119 10.99 -9.36 -2.47
N GLY A 120 10.27 -10.39 -2.04
CA GLY A 120 9.93 -10.56 -0.64
C GLY A 120 8.55 -11.18 -0.43
N MET A 121 8.05 -11.06 0.80
CA MET A 121 6.78 -11.66 1.18
C MET A 121 6.07 -10.82 2.23
N VAL A 122 4.75 -10.72 2.05
CA VAL A 122 3.82 -10.24 3.07
C VAL A 122 2.80 -11.33 3.33
N VAL A 123 2.54 -11.65 4.60
CA VAL A 123 1.58 -12.67 5.00
C VAL A 123 0.36 -11.99 5.61
N GLY A 124 -0.82 -12.26 5.05
CA GLY A 124 -2.10 -11.79 5.55
C GLY A 124 -2.79 -12.83 6.43
N SER A 125 -3.32 -12.37 7.56
CA SER A 125 -4.15 -13.14 8.49
C SER A 125 -5.52 -12.51 8.62
N ARG A 126 -6.54 -13.17 8.06
CA ARG A 126 -7.92 -12.71 8.19
C ARG A 126 -8.39 -12.83 9.64
N ARG A 127 -9.04 -11.79 10.14
CA ARG A 127 -9.49 -11.77 11.54
C ARG A 127 -10.76 -12.58 11.77
N ASP A 128 -11.62 -12.71 10.77
CA ASP A 128 -12.92 -13.37 10.85
C ASP A 128 -12.81 -14.89 10.82
N ASN A 129 -12.02 -15.44 9.89
CA ASN A 129 -11.92 -16.89 9.72
C ASN A 129 -10.51 -17.42 9.95
N ARG A 130 -9.51 -16.58 10.26
CA ARG A 130 -8.11 -17.01 10.45
C ARG A 130 -7.46 -17.61 9.21
N GLU A 131 -8.02 -17.36 8.03
CA GLU A 131 -7.35 -17.71 6.79
C GLU A 131 -6.01 -16.98 6.70
N LEU A 132 -4.95 -17.74 6.43
CA LEU A 132 -3.61 -17.24 6.24
C LEU A 132 -3.23 -17.42 4.79
N TYR A 133 -2.71 -16.37 4.18
CA TYR A 133 -2.20 -16.41 2.82
C TYR A 133 -0.94 -15.55 2.69
N SER A 134 -0.04 -15.94 1.80
CA SER A 134 1.12 -15.14 1.43
C SER A 134 0.83 -14.34 0.16
N ILE A 135 1.46 -13.17 0.07
CA ILE A 135 1.67 -12.41 -1.15
C ILE A 135 3.18 -12.37 -1.33
N THR A 136 3.69 -13.10 -2.32
CA THR A 136 5.13 -13.22 -2.57
C THR A 136 5.48 -12.52 -3.86
N ALA A 137 6.48 -11.66 -3.84
CA ALA A 137 7.09 -11.09 -5.03
C ALA A 137 8.44 -11.80 -5.28
N ARG A 138 8.64 -12.31 -6.50
CA ARG A 138 9.92 -12.85 -6.96
C ARG A 138 10.22 -12.29 -8.33
N ASP A 139 11.24 -11.44 -8.42
CA ASP A 139 11.64 -10.79 -9.67
C ASP A 139 10.46 -10.15 -10.40
N ASN A 140 9.65 -9.39 -9.65
CA ASN A 140 8.41 -8.76 -10.08
C ASN A 140 7.22 -9.69 -10.42
N ASP A 141 7.36 -11.01 -10.31
CA ASP A 141 6.23 -11.93 -10.40
C ASP A 141 5.52 -12.04 -9.04
N ILE A 142 4.19 -11.94 -9.06
CA ILE A 142 3.35 -11.89 -7.86
C ILE A 142 2.54 -13.15 -7.74
N GLU A 143 2.86 -13.94 -6.72
CA GLU A 143 2.16 -15.16 -6.35
C GLU A 143 1.36 -14.96 -5.06
N VAL A 144 0.19 -15.58 -5.00
CA VAL A 144 -0.65 -15.64 -3.80
C VAL A 144 -0.85 -17.10 -3.44
N GLU A 145 -0.39 -17.50 -2.27
CA GLU A 145 -0.50 -18.87 -1.78
C GLU A 145 -1.39 -18.90 -0.54
N LEU A 146 -2.36 -19.83 -0.53
CA LEU A 146 -3.13 -20.13 0.68
C LEU A 146 -2.28 -20.99 1.61
N LEU A 147 -1.88 -20.45 2.76
CA LEU A 147 -1.07 -21.15 3.75
C LEU A 147 -1.94 -21.93 4.74
N TRP A 148 -3.09 -21.36 5.12
CA TRP A 148 -4.06 -22.00 6.00
C TRP A 148 -5.48 -21.56 5.61
N PRO A 149 -6.43 -22.50 5.38
CA PRO A 149 -7.79 -22.17 4.94
C PRO A 149 -8.65 -21.46 6.01
N GLY A 150 -8.17 -21.37 7.24
CA GLY A 150 -8.94 -20.83 8.35
C GLY A 150 -10.06 -21.77 8.82
N VAL A 151 -10.90 -21.27 9.70
CA VAL A 151 -12.11 -21.91 10.23
C VAL A 151 -13.31 -21.03 9.88
N LYS A 152 -14.16 -21.51 8.96
CA LYS A 152 -15.27 -20.72 8.40
C LYS A 152 -16.31 -20.31 9.44
N ASP A 153 -16.51 -21.14 10.47
CA ASP A 153 -17.51 -20.91 11.52
C ASP A 153 -17.03 -19.93 12.61
N TRP A 154 -15.80 -19.41 12.50
CA TRP A 154 -15.22 -18.49 13.48
C TRP A 154 -15.53 -17.02 13.22
N SER A 155 -16.42 -16.69 12.28
CA SER A 155 -16.76 -15.29 11.97
C SER A 155 -17.26 -14.48 13.18
N SER A 156 -17.72 -15.15 14.24
CA SER A 156 -18.16 -14.55 15.52
C SER A 156 -17.17 -14.76 16.67
N TYR A 157 -15.99 -15.32 16.42
CA TYR A 157 -14.98 -15.57 17.44
C TYR A 157 -14.40 -14.24 17.92
N PRO A 158 -14.22 -14.05 19.24
CA PRO A 158 -13.67 -12.80 19.76
C PRO A 158 -12.25 -12.54 19.21
N PRO A 159 -11.80 -11.28 19.15
CA PRO A 159 -10.42 -10.97 18.79
C PRO A 159 -9.42 -11.75 19.66
N LEU A 160 -8.34 -12.23 19.05
CA LEU A 160 -7.23 -12.84 19.80
C LEU A 160 -6.49 -11.75 20.58
N ALA A 161 -5.75 -12.14 21.62
CA ALA A 161 -5.05 -11.20 22.49
C ALA A 161 -4.16 -10.21 21.72
N TYR A 162 -3.40 -10.68 20.72
CA TYR A 162 -2.57 -9.79 19.91
C TYR A 162 -3.39 -8.81 19.06
N GLN A 163 -4.58 -9.20 18.61
CA GLN A 163 -5.46 -8.33 17.82
C GLN A 163 -6.06 -7.24 18.68
N ALA A 164 -6.47 -7.59 19.90
CA ALA A 164 -6.93 -6.63 20.89
C ALA A 164 -5.84 -5.60 21.21
N GLU A 165 -4.58 -6.03 21.34
CA GLU A 165 -3.45 -5.10 21.53
C GLU A 165 -3.15 -4.24 20.30
N ILE A 166 -3.23 -4.79 19.08
CA ILE A 166 -3.12 -4.00 17.84
C ILE A 166 -4.23 -2.94 17.79
N ASP A 167 -5.47 -3.30 18.10
CA ASP A 167 -6.60 -2.38 18.06
C ASP A 167 -6.47 -1.30 19.13
N ARG A 168 -6.05 -1.68 20.33
CA ARG A 168 -5.73 -0.74 21.42
C ARG A 168 -4.64 0.24 21.01
N PHE A 169 -3.57 -0.25 20.38
CA PHE A 169 -2.47 0.60 19.91
C PHE A 169 -2.94 1.55 18.81
N ARG A 170 -3.71 1.07 17.83
CA ARG A 170 -4.29 1.89 16.77
C ARG A 170 -5.18 3.00 17.34
N GLN A 171 -6.05 2.65 18.28
CA GLN A 171 -6.90 3.62 18.96
C GLN A 171 -6.06 4.66 19.70
N TRP A 172 -5.03 4.23 20.42
CA TRP A 172 -4.11 5.12 21.10
C TRP A 172 -3.40 6.10 20.16
N VAL A 173 -2.98 5.65 18.96
CA VAL A 173 -2.37 6.51 17.93
C VAL A 173 -3.36 7.57 17.42
N VAL A 174 -4.62 7.18 17.16
CA VAL A 174 -5.67 8.09 16.69
C VAL A 174 -6.03 9.12 17.77
N ASP A 175 -6.03 8.70 19.03
CA ASP A 175 -6.35 9.55 20.17
C ASP A 175 -5.20 10.50 20.56
N GLN A 176 -4.00 10.33 19.97
CA GLN A 176 -2.93 11.29 20.19
C GLN A 176 -3.33 12.65 19.59
N PRO A 177 -3.22 13.76 20.35
CA PRO A 177 -3.31 15.08 19.75
C PRO A 177 -2.25 15.19 18.66
N ALA A 178 -2.56 15.86 17.55
CA ALA A 178 -1.57 16.18 16.53
C ALA A 178 -0.42 16.93 17.22
N VAL A 179 0.68 16.23 17.45
CA VAL A 179 1.90 16.85 17.94
C VAL A 179 2.44 17.61 16.75
N ASP A 180 2.33 18.94 16.76
CA ASP A 180 3.16 19.77 15.90
C ASP A 180 4.59 19.26 16.09
N THR A 181 5.18 18.73 15.01
CA THR A 181 6.52 18.15 15.02
C THR A 181 7.42 19.02 15.89
N PRO A 182 7.93 18.51 17.03
CA PRO A 182 8.79 19.31 17.87
C PRO A 182 10.00 19.72 17.03
N GLU A 183 10.34 21.01 17.03
CA GLU A 183 11.51 21.57 16.32
C GLU A 183 12.81 20.79 16.64
N ASP A 184 12.81 20.02 17.72
CA ASP A 184 13.94 19.31 18.30
C ASP A 184 13.96 17.78 18.04
N TRP A 185 13.10 17.22 17.18
CA TRP A 185 13.20 15.79 16.87
C TRP A 185 14.52 15.51 16.12
N PRO A 186 15.35 14.54 16.55
CA PRO A 186 16.62 14.27 15.91
C PRO A 186 16.39 13.93 14.44
N ARG A 187 17.05 14.68 13.55
CA ARG A 187 17.17 14.32 12.15
C ARG A 187 18.00 13.04 12.12
N TRP A 188 17.35 11.91 11.87
CA TRP A 188 18.05 10.65 11.63
C TRP A 188 18.95 10.84 10.40
N SER A 189 20.26 10.94 10.67
CA SER A 189 21.34 11.04 9.69
C SER A 189 21.74 9.67 9.16
#